data_AF-A0A1Q9P1R1-F1
#
_entry.id   AF-A0A1Q9P1R1-F1
#
_cell.length_a   1.000
_cell.length_b   1.000
_cell.length_c   1.000
_cell.angle_alpha   90.00
_cell.angle_beta   90.00
_cell.angle_gamma   90.00
#
_symmetry.space_group_name_H-M   'P 1'
#
loop_
_entity.id
_entity.type
_entity.pdbx_description
1 polymer ?
#
loop_
_entity_poly.entity_id
_entity_poly.type
_entity_poly.pdbx_seq_one_letter_code
_entity_poly.pdbx_strand_id
1 'polypeptide(L)' 'MQCPDCNNLMRKHGAFYTCERCGLSLKPWEIEQAHRRAKAELENLSDSDSESSEQKKRRKMRKYRNWYEGRAEID' A
#
# COMPACT_ATOMS: atom_id res chain seq x y z
N MET A 1 -4.80 0.55 20.90
CA MET A 1 -4.05 1.25 19.85
C MET A 1 -2.69 0.59 19.73
N GLN A 2 -2.28 0.18 18.53
CA GLN A 2 -0.97 -0.44 18.29
C GLN A 2 0.04 0.62 17.85
N CYS A 3 1.29 0.47 18.26
CA CYS A 3 2.38 1.34 17.86
C CYS A 3 2.76 1.06 16.40
N PRO A 4 2.86 2.09 15.54
CA PRO A 4 3.19 1.89 14.12
C PRO A 4 4.58 1.27 13.90
N ASP A 5 5.56 1.56 14.77
CA ASP A 5 6.93 1.07 14.59
C ASP A 5 7.17 -0.35 15.12
N CYS A 6 6.71 -0.63 16.34
CA CYS A 6 7.04 -1.88 17.04
C CYS A 6 5.85 -2.79 17.28
N ASN A 7 4.67 -2.42 16.77
CA ASN A 7 3.40 -3.12 16.89
C ASN A 7 2.94 -3.43 18.34
N ASN A 8 3.60 -2.82 19.34
CA ASN A 8 3.24 -3.04 20.74
C ASN A 8 2.02 -2.20 21.13
N LEU A 9 1.32 -2.61 22.19
CA LEU A 9 0.21 -1.87 22.76
C LEU A 9 0.66 -0.48 23.24
N MET A 10 -0.10 0.54 22.88
CA MET A 10 0.07 1.90 23.39
C MET A 10 -0.97 2.20 24.46
N ARG A 11 -0.55 2.81 25.57
CA ARG A 11 -1.42 3.28 26.65
C ARG A 11 -1.85 4.72 26.42
N LYS A 12 -3.09 5.04 26.78
CA LYS A 12 -3.63 6.40 26.67
C LYS A 12 -3.14 7.27 27.83
N HIS A 13 -2.54 8.41 27.51
CA HIS A 13 -2.11 9.44 28.46
C HIS A 13 -2.68 10.79 28.02
N GLY A 14 -3.83 11.18 28.59
CA GLY A 14 -4.54 12.40 28.20
C GLY A 14 -4.99 12.35 26.73
N ALA A 15 -4.50 13.30 25.94
CA ALA A 15 -4.78 13.40 24.50
C ALA A 15 -3.86 12.55 23.60
N PHE A 16 -2.86 11.88 24.19
CA PHE A 16 -1.86 11.10 23.46
C PHE A 16 -1.96 9.61 23.80
N TYR A 17 -1.36 8.79 22.96
CA TYR A 17 -1.06 7.39 23.22
C TYR A 17 0.45 7.21 23.25
N THR A 18 0.96 6.51 24.26
CA THR A 18 2.39 6.26 24.43
C THR A 18 2.68 4.76 24.41
N CYS A 19 3.65 4.35 23.61
CA CYS A 19 4.11 2.96 23.55
C CYS A 19 5.02 2.63 24.72
N GLU A 20 4.75 1.53 25.43
CA GLU A 20 5.56 1.11 26.58
C GLU A 20 6.91 0.50 26.20
N ARG A 21 7.10 0.13 24.92
CA ARG A 21 8.33 -0.53 24.44
C ARG A 21 9.32 0.45 23.83
N CYS A 22 8.87 1.27 22.88
CA CYS A 22 9.74 2.23 22.19
C CYS A 22 9.62 3.67 22.74
N GLY A 23 8.67 3.95 23.63
CA GLY A 23 8.44 5.29 24.18
C GLY A 23 7.77 6.28 23.21
N LEU A 24 7.39 5.84 22.01
CA LEU A 24 6.74 6.68 21.01
C LEU A 24 5.41 7.23 21.55
N SER A 25 5.24 8.55 21.52
CA SER A 25 4.02 9.23 21.93
C SER A 25 3.40 9.96 20.75
N LEU A 26 2.15 9.64 20.42
CA LEU A 26 1.44 10.16 19.26
C LEU A 26 -0.03 10.44 19.59
N LYS A 27 -0.62 11.38 18.86
CA LYS A 27 -2.07 11.61 18.90
C LYS A 27 -2.81 10.53 18.12
N PRO A 28 -4.10 10.27 18.41
CA PRO A 28 -4.86 9.20 17.77
C PRO A 28 -4.82 9.26 16.24
N TRP A 29 -5.01 10.45 15.66
CA TRP A 29 -5.02 10.64 14.20
C TRP A 29 -3.65 10.47 13.55
N GLU A 30 -2.56 10.73 14.27
CA GLU A 30 -1.19 10.51 13.77
C GLU A 30 -0.90 9.01 13.65
N ILE A 31 -1.40 8.21 14.60
CA ILE A 31 -1.27 6.75 14.56
C ILE A 31 -2.06 6.17 13.39
N GLU A 32 -3.30 6.63 13.19
CA GLU A 32 -4.11 6.22 12.03
C GLU A 32 -3.45 6.59 10.71
N GLN A 33 -2.88 7.79 10.62
CA GLN A 33 -2.16 8.23 9.43
C GLN A 33 -0.91 7.38 9.18
N ALA A 34 -0.16 7.03 10.22
CA ALA A 34 1.01 6.17 10.12
C ALA A 34 0.65 4.77 9.59
N HIS A 35 -0.40 4.14 10.13
CA HIS A 35 -0.88 2.85 9.64
C HIS A 35 -1.37 2.93 8.19
N ARG A 36 -2.05 4.02 7.82
CA ARG A 36 -2.50 4.24 6.44
C ARG A 36 -1.32 4.36 5.48
N ARG A 37 -0.26 5.08 5.87
CA ARG A 37 0.98 5.22 5.07
C ARG A 37 1.67 3.86 4.89
N ALA A 38 1.89 3.13 5.99
CA ALA A 38 2.52 1.81 5.94
C ALA A 38 1.73 0.84 5.05
N LYS A 39 0.39 0.85 5.14
CA LYS A 39 -0.47 0.04 4.27
C LYS A 39 -0.33 0.43 2.79
N ALA A 40 -0.34 1.72 2.47
CA ALA A 40 -0.18 2.20 1.10
C ALA A 40 1.20 1.86 0.51
N GLU A 41 2.26 1.92 1.32
CA GLU A 41 3.60 1.51 0.89
C GLU A 41 3.68 0.01 0.60
N LEU A 42 3.06 -0.82 1.43
CA LEU A 42 2.96 -2.26 1.18
C LEU A 42 2.13 -2.58 -0.07
N GLU A 43 1.02 -1.88 -0.30
CA GLU A 43 0.22 -2.02 -1.51
C GLU A 43 1.03 -1.65 -2.76
N ASN A 44 1.73 -0.51 -2.74
CA ASN A 44 2.61 -0.08 -3.83
C ASN A 44 3.75 -1.07 -4.12
N LEU A 45 4.34 -1.69 -3.08
CA LEU A 45 5.33 -2.75 -3.23
C LEU A 45 4.70 -4.00 -3.86
N SER A 46 3.52 -4.41 -3.40
CA SER A 46 2.83 -5.59 -3.94
C SER A 46 2.41 -5.42 -5.40
N ASP A 47 2.05 -4.21 -5.82
CA ASP A 47 1.72 -3.89 -7.21
C ASP A 47 2.95 -3.81 -8.13
N SER A 48 4.16 -3.68 -7.55
CA SER A 48 5.41 -3.70 -8.32
C SER A 48 5.82 -5.12 -8.75
N ASP A 49 5.35 -6.16 -8.04
CA ASP A 49 5.63 -7.56 -8.33
C ASP A 49 4.57 -8.27 -9.20
N SER A 50 3.38 -7.69 -9.39
CA SER A 50 2.23 -8.37 -9.99
C SER A 50 2.08 -8.23 -11.52
N GLU A 51 2.86 -7.39 -12.18
CA GLU A 51 3.07 -7.43 -13.64
C GLU A 51 4.27 -6.53 -13.95
N SER A 52 5.37 -7.10 -14.46
CA SER A 52 6.52 -6.28 -14.84
C SER A 52 6.05 -5.20 -15.83
N SER A 53 6.58 -3.98 -15.73
CA SER A 53 6.20 -2.88 -16.63
C SER A 53 6.32 -3.27 -18.13
N GLU A 54 7.16 -4.26 -18.44
CA GLU A 54 7.27 -4.89 -19.74
C GLU A 54 6.05 -5.74 -20.14
N GLN A 55 5.46 -6.51 -19.22
CA GLN A 55 4.24 -7.28 -19.48
C GLN A 55 3.06 -6.36 -19.79
N LYS A 56 2.89 -5.26 -19.04
CA LYS A 56 1.89 -4.21 -19.31
C LYS A 56 2.09 -3.60 -20.70
N LYS A 57 3.33 -3.29 -21.08
CA LYS A 57 3.67 -2.78 -22.44
C LYS A 57 3.34 -3.81 -23.53
N ARG A 58 3.70 -5.08 -23.34
CA ARG A 58 3.41 -6.17 -24.29
C ARG A 58 1.91 -6.36 -24.49
N ARG A 59 1.13 -6.35 -23.40
CA ARG A 59 -0.33 -6.46 -23.45
C ARG A 59 -0.96 -5.29 -24.20
N LYS A 60 -0.51 -4.06 -23.94
CA LYS A 60 -0.99 -2.85 -24.64
C LYS A 60 -0.68 -2.88 -26.14
N MET A 61 0.54 -3.31 -26.51
CA MET A 61 0.93 -3.49 -27.92
C MET A 61 0.09 -4.56 -28.63
N ARG A 62 -0.15 -5.70 -27.96
CA ARG A 62 -0.99 -6.78 -28.52
C ARG A 62 -2.43 -6.31 -28.76
N LYS A 63 -3.00 -5.57 -27.81
CA LYS A 63 -4.35 -5.00 -27.92
C LYS A 63 -4.45 -3.99 -29.06
N TYR A 64 -3.48 -3.08 -29.17
CA TYR A 64 -3.42 -2.11 -30.27
C TYR A 64 -3.31 -2.79 -31.63
N ARG A 65 -2.45 -3.81 -31.74
CA ARG A 65 -2.28 -4.59 -32.96
C ARG A 65 -3.56 -5.34 -33.36
N ASN A 66 -4.24 -5.98 -32.41
CA ASN A 66 -5.50 -6.67 -32.68
C ASN A 66 -6.60 -5.71 -33.16
N TRP A 67 -6.69 -4.51 -32.56
CA TRP A 67 -7.59 -3.45 -33.02
C TRP A 67 -7.26 -2.98 -34.44
N TYR A 68 -5.98 -2.74 -34.74
CA TYR A 68 -5.53 -2.29 -36.06
C TYR A 68 -5.76 -3.35 -37.15
N GLU A 69 -5.52 -4.62 -36.83
CA GLU A 69 -5.73 -5.74 -37.76
C GLU A 69 -7.20 -6.21 -37.84
N GLY A 70 -8.13 -5.59 -37.09
CA GLY A 70 -9.55 -5.94 -37.10
C GLY A 70 -9.87 -7.34 -36.56
N ARG A 71 -8.97 -7.92 -35.76
CA ARG A 71 -9.20 -9.23 -35.12
C ARG A 71 -10.07 -9.02 -33.88
N ALA A 72 -11.33 -9.45 -33.94
CA ALA A 72 -12.20 -9.47 -32.77
C ALA A 72 -11.55 -10.35 -31.69
N GLU A 73 -11.38 -9.79 -30.48
CA GLU A 73 -10.88 -10.52 -29.32
C GLU A 73 -11.85 -11.67 -29.01
N ILE A 74 -11.42 -12.91 -29.19
CA ILE A 74 -12.05 -14.09 -28.59
C ILE A 74 -11.33 -14.28 -27.25
N ASP A 75 -12.11 -14.26 -26.16
CA ASP A 75 -11.74 -14.24 -24.73
C ASP A 75 -10.33 -14.73 -24.34
#